data_AF-A0A8B6FE84-F1
#
_entry.id   AF-A0A8B6FE84-F1
#
_cell.length_a   1.000
_cell.length_b   1.000
_cell.length_c   1.000
_cell.angle_alpha   90.00
_cell.angle_beta   90.00
_cell.angle_gamma   90.00
#
_symmetry.space_group_name_H-M   'P 1'
#
loop_
_entity.id
_entity.type
_entity.pdbx_description
1 polymer ?
#
loop_
_entity_poly.entity_id
_entity_poly.type
_entity_poly.pdbx_seq_one_letter_code
_entity_poly.pdbx_strand_id
1 'polypeptide(L)'
;MEFTKSVHRSQVPVACQLCELDNKIQWKCKQCNLLMCNKCKDKIHPKFQNAQDHDIFNIKDVGKAYDVKENLEFNKIKCDLHAGQTCCLFCSTCQNLVCPTCISKAHNGHNFLDITDAYTRKKEKIEIIQMQADKKIQKILDMEKELQRIKTSEESKYNKAKQAISLHKVSLKTSIDLHADLLETQLEENRNSIQKAIETEQARTTVIKEKICHQKLLCTRNITESQSLEKVFRGMDQLENTIQQDFEPFNMKFESTPVFFPRRIISIGALLEYTFANVANEQESFKIKLEINRKFETSLKHIHNLHIGKDAIIWINDRILKKVQKIVLKENHVEIISSFDIDINAIGGTIYNDLLITSGLTYLLFLNEKTGQDRSKYNIAPLLTLVVCITDQYVFIAGMSPTVTNPSSAGRRVVVKFNHEATIRKDYELDENNKPLFIYPRGITCTSNENIFVMDWLTEDNEGQIVVLGKEGKIITYYKGNPSVNSPENPFKPTYIASSPVDLVFITDMLNQTLHVLSNDGHLLTHINTSKYGILYPACVGFSASGKLFVGCASSSANIAEKGKLYELTISCQYIRK
;
A
#
# COMPACT_ATOMS: atom_id res chain seq x y z
N MET A 1 -58.74 30.62 -0.57
CA MET A 1 -57.35 30.61 -1.03
C MET A 1 -57.30 29.85 -2.34
N GLU A 2 -57.28 30.62 -3.43
CA GLU A 2 -57.25 30.16 -4.81
C GLU A 2 -55.91 29.47 -5.11
N PHE A 3 -55.95 28.23 -5.60
CA PHE A 3 -54.79 27.59 -6.21
C PHE A 3 -54.82 27.83 -7.72
N THR A 4 -54.31 28.99 -8.14
CA THR A 4 -53.90 29.25 -9.51
C THR A 4 -52.71 28.36 -9.87
N LYS A 5 -52.96 27.14 -10.37
CA LYS A 5 -51.92 26.34 -11.01
C LYS A 5 -51.71 26.86 -12.43
N SER A 6 -50.69 27.71 -12.58
CA SER A 6 -50.14 28.07 -13.88
C SER A 6 -49.72 26.80 -14.60
N VAL A 7 -50.37 26.52 -15.73
CA VAL A 7 -49.91 25.52 -16.69
C VAL A 7 -48.54 25.99 -17.20
N HIS A 8 -47.47 25.40 -16.69
CA HIS A 8 -46.17 25.48 -17.36
C HIS A 8 -46.32 24.76 -18.70
N ARG A 9 -46.68 25.52 -19.75
CA ARG A 9 -46.50 25.10 -21.14
C ARG A 9 -45.01 24.86 -21.35
N SER A 10 -44.61 23.60 -21.32
CA SER A 10 -43.32 23.10 -21.76
C SER A 10 -42.98 23.75 -23.11
N GLN A 11 -41.98 24.62 -23.13
CA GLN A 11 -41.48 25.27 -24.35
C GLN A 11 -40.73 24.21 -25.18
N VAL A 12 -41.45 23.42 -25.96
CA VAL A 12 -40.86 22.91 -27.20
C VAL A 12 -40.71 24.13 -28.11
N PRO A 13 -39.51 24.49 -28.57
CA PRO A 13 -39.37 25.53 -29.59
C PRO A 13 -40.02 24.98 -30.86
N VAL A 14 -41.27 25.36 -31.09
CA VAL A 14 -41.90 25.15 -32.38
C VAL A 14 -41.10 26.01 -33.35
N ALA A 15 -40.46 25.41 -34.35
CA ALA A 15 -39.70 26.12 -35.38
C ALA A 15 -40.63 26.70 -36.46
N CYS A 16 -40.19 27.77 -37.12
CA CYS A 16 -41.00 28.43 -38.14
C CYS A 16 -41.31 27.47 -39.30
N GLN A 17 -42.58 27.22 -39.58
CA GLN A 17 -43.02 26.22 -40.58
C GLN A 17 -42.79 26.65 -42.04
N LEU A 18 -42.29 27.87 -42.27
CA LEU A 18 -42.00 28.41 -43.60
C LEU A 18 -40.51 28.47 -43.92
N CYS A 19 -39.63 28.52 -42.91
CA CYS A 19 -38.19 28.61 -43.15
C CYS A 19 -37.37 27.54 -42.42
N GLU A 20 -38.00 26.69 -41.59
CA GLU A 20 -37.40 25.57 -40.85
C GLU A 20 -36.20 25.93 -39.95
N LEU A 21 -35.84 27.22 -39.87
CA LEU A 21 -34.86 27.77 -38.95
C LEU A 21 -35.47 27.89 -37.54
N ASP A 22 -34.63 27.74 -36.51
CA ASP A 22 -34.92 27.92 -35.07
C ASP A 22 -35.25 29.39 -34.68
N ASN A 23 -35.96 30.10 -35.54
CA ASN A 23 -36.44 31.44 -35.29
C ASN A 23 -37.68 31.40 -34.40
N LYS A 24 -37.67 32.21 -33.33
CA LYS A 24 -38.79 32.37 -32.40
C LYS A 24 -40.10 32.69 -33.13
N ILE A 25 -41.07 31.79 -33.05
CA ILE A 25 -42.41 31.99 -33.62
C ILE A 25 -43.16 33.04 -32.80
N GLN A 26 -43.78 33.99 -33.50
CA GLN A 26 -44.57 35.05 -32.90
C GLN A 26 -45.96 35.21 -33.55
N TRP A 27 -46.16 34.66 -34.75
CA TRP A 27 -47.36 34.92 -35.54
C TRP A 27 -48.03 33.64 -36.04
N LYS A 28 -49.35 33.69 -36.16
CA LYS A 28 -50.18 32.65 -36.74
C LYS A 28 -51.12 33.25 -37.79
N CYS A 29 -51.13 32.69 -39.00
CA CYS A 29 -52.15 33.04 -40.00
C CYS A 29 -53.42 32.22 -39.75
N LYS A 30 -54.59 32.87 -39.78
CA LYS A 30 -55.88 32.19 -39.58
C LYS A 30 -56.26 31.29 -40.75
N GLN A 31 -56.08 31.78 -41.99
CA GLN A 31 -56.48 31.11 -43.23
C GLN A 31 -55.55 29.94 -43.56
N CYS A 32 -54.24 30.13 -43.44
CA CYS A 32 -53.26 29.07 -43.71
C CYS A 32 -52.98 28.15 -42.51
N ASN A 33 -53.40 28.54 -41.29
CA ASN A 33 -53.06 27.88 -40.03
C ASN A 33 -51.54 27.68 -39.80
N LEU A 34 -50.71 28.49 -40.46
CA LEU A 34 -49.25 28.42 -40.39
C LEU A 34 -48.69 29.24 -39.21
N LEU A 35 -47.72 28.66 -38.51
CA LEU A 35 -46.95 29.31 -37.45
C LEU A 35 -45.63 29.86 -38.02
N MET A 36 -45.40 31.17 -37.85
CA MET A 36 -44.30 31.87 -38.51
C MET A 36 -43.55 32.86 -37.60
N CYS A 37 -42.26 33.06 -37.91
CA CYS A 37 -41.46 34.15 -37.35
C CYS A 37 -41.76 35.49 -38.06
N ASN A 38 -41.32 36.61 -37.49
CA ASN A 38 -41.56 37.96 -38.04
C ASN A 38 -41.13 38.07 -39.51
N LYS A 39 -39.94 37.55 -39.84
CA LYS A 39 -39.41 37.59 -41.21
C LYS A 39 -40.33 36.86 -42.20
N CYS A 40 -40.87 35.71 -41.81
CA CYS A 40 -41.74 34.93 -42.66
C CYS A 40 -43.12 35.56 -42.79
N LYS A 41 -43.65 36.18 -41.73
CA LYS A 41 -44.89 36.98 -41.79
C LYS A 41 -44.80 38.08 -42.85
N ASP A 42 -43.72 38.83 -42.85
CA ASP A 42 -43.66 40.06 -43.65
C ASP A 42 -43.15 39.79 -45.09
N LYS A 43 -42.27 38.81 -45.28
CA LYS A 43 -41.54 38.64 -46.56
C LYS A 43 -41.91 37.40 -47.36
N ILE A 44 -42.34 36.33 -46.70
CA ILE A 44 -42.52 35.01 -47.33
C ILE A 44 -44.01 34.69 -47.45
N HIS A 45 -44.75 34.80 -46.35
CA HIS A 45 -46.18 34.50 -46.29
C HIS A 45 -47.02 35.29 -47.30
N PRO A 46 -46.86 36.61 -47.51
CA PRO A 46 -47.69 37.36 -48.47
C PRO A 46 -47.46 36.91 -49.93
N LYS A 47 -46.30 36.32 -50.22
CA LYS A 47 -45.95 35.76 -51.54
C LYS A 47 -46.30 34.28 -51.66
N PHE A 48 -46.60 33.63 -50.54
CA PHE A 48 -46.96 32.23 -50.47
C PHE A 48 -48.45 32.09 -50.77
N GLN A 49 -48.78 31.49 -51.91
CA GLN A 49 -50.17 31.24 -52.34
C GLN A 49 -51.08 32.48 -52.36
N ASN A 50 -50.52 33.67 -52.65
CA ASN A 50 -51.25 34.96 -52.64
C ASN A 50 -51.93 35.31 -51.31
N ALA A 51 -51.32 34.95 -50.17
CA ALA A 51 -51.83 35.21 -48.83
C ALA A 51 -51.67 36.66 -48.32
N GLN A 52 -51.72 37.67 -49.21
CA GLN A 52 -51.49 39.09 -48.86
C GLN A 52 -52.57 39.63 -47.92
N ASP A 53 -53.81 39.19 -48.10
CA ASP A 53 -54.99 39.65 -47.35
C ASP A 53 -55.39 38.69 -46.21
N HIS A 54 -54.52 37.75 -45.86
CA HIS A 54 -54.80 36.81 -44.78
C HIS A 54 -54.64 37.49 -43.41
N ASP A 55 -55.52 37.13 -42.47
CA ASP A 55 -55.48 37.64 -41.12
C ASP A 55 -54.36 36.95 -40.32
N ILE A 56 -53.44 37.75 -39.79
CA ILE A 56 -52.26 37.28 -39.04
C ILE A 56 -52.30 37.84 -37.62
N PHE A 57 -52.24 36.96 -36.64
CA PHE A 57 -52.36 37.31 -35.22
C PHE A 57 -51.10 36.93 -34.44
N ASN A 58 -50.81 37.67 -33.37
CA ASN A 58 -49.71 37.32 -32.48
C ASN A 58 -50.12 36.17 -31.55
N ILE A 59 -49.25 35.17 -31.41
CA ILE A 59 -49.53 33.96 -30.61
C ILE A 59 -49.75 34.29 -29.12
N LYS A 60 -49.14 35.36 -28.61
CA LYS A 60 -49.33 35.79 -27.22
C LYS A 60 -50.72 36.37 -26.96
N ASP A 61 -51.35 36.95 -27.98
CA ASP A 61 -52.66 37.59 -27.87
C ASP A 61 -53.82 36.58 -28.01
N VAL A 62 -53.51 35.36 -28.49
CA VAL A 62 -54.47 34.23 -28.55
C VAL A 62 -54.93 33.81 -27.14
N GLY A 63 -54.16 34.11 -26.09
CA GLY A 63 -54.47 33.77 -24.69
C GLY A 63 -55.56 34.60 -24.00
N LYS A 64 -56.13 35.62 -24.66
CA LYS A 64 -57.29 36.38 -24.15
C LYS A 64 -58.49 36.46 -25.11
N ALA A 65 -58.35 35.97 -26.34
CA ALA A 65 -59.39 36.06 -27.38
C ALA A 65 -60.03 34.72 -27.77
N TYR A 66 -59.63 33.60 -27.16
CA TYR A 66 -60.19 32.28 -27.44
C TYR A 66 -60.39 31.49 -26.14
N ASP A 67 -61.42 31.85 -25.40
CA ASP A 67 -62.20 30.82 -24.71
C ASP A 67 -62.84 29.99 -25.83
N VAL A 68 -62.22 28.87 -26.22
CA VAL A 68 -62.79 27.92 -27.20
C VAL A 68 -63.90 27.14 -26.51
N LYS A 69 -64.91 27.85 -26.05
CA LYS A 69 -66.27 27.36 -25.93
C LYS A 69 -67.01 28.00 -27.10
N GLU A 70 -67.63 27.17 -27.92
CA GLU A 70 -68.58 27.51 -28.99
C GLU A 70 -67.99 27.68 -30.41
N ASN A 71 -68.57 26.89 -31.33
CA ASN A 71 -68.46 26.89 -32.80
C ASN A 71 -67.26 26.19 -33.48
N LEU A 72 -67.12 24.88 -33.26
CA LEU A 72 -66.67 23.99 -34.33
C LEU A 72 -67.86 23.74 -35.27
N GLU A 73 -67.97 24.50 -36.36
CA GLU A 73 -69.01 24.29 -37.39
C GLU A 73 -68.68 23.04 -38.22
N PHE A 74 -68.87 21.84 -37.66
CA PHE A 74 -68.67 20.57 -38.36
C PHE A 74 -69.52 20.43 -39.64
N ASN A 75 -70.62 21.20 -39.73
CA ASN A 75 -71.56 21.21 -40.84
C ASN A 75 -71.03 21.87 -42.15
N LYS A 76 -69.77 22.31 -42.21
CA LYS A 76 -69.16 22.94 -43.40
C LYS A 76 -68.10 22.08 -44.11
N ILE A 77 -67.82 20.87 -43.63
CA ILE A 77 -66.77 20.01 -44.22
C ILE A 77 -67.31 19.40 -45.51
N LYS A 78 -66.70 19.75 -46.65
CA LYS A 78 -67.07 19.21 -47.97
C LYS A 78 -66.37 17.89 -48.24
N CYS A 79 -67.01 17.04 -49.04
CA CYS A 79 -66.44 15.77 -49.48
C CYS A 79 -65.48 15.98 -50.65
N ASP A 80 -64.25 15.50 -50.51
CA ASP A 80 -63.24 15.59 -51.56
C ASP A 80 -63.57 14.76 -52.81
N LEU A 81 -64.37 13.69 -52.64
CA LEU A 81 -64.77 12.77 -53.72
C LEU A 81 -66.08 13.16 -54.40
N HIS A 82 -66.95 13.91 -53.70
CA HIS A 82 -68.29 14.25 -54.16
C HIS A 82 -68.52 15.75 -54.05
N ALA A 83 -68.24 16.45 -55.15
CA ALA A 83 -68.33 17.91 -55.23
C ALA A 83 -69.71 18.42 -54.79
N GLY A 84 -69.71 19.40 -53.88
CA GLY A 84 -70.93 20.03 -53.35
C GLY A 84 -71.59 19.29 -52.19
N GLN A 85 -71.18 18.05 -51.88
CA GLN A 85 -71.71 17.33 -50.71
C GLN A 85 -70.91 17.63 -49.45
N THR A 86 -71.59 17.67 -48.31
CA THR A 86 -70.97 17.77 -46.98
C THR A 86 -70.82 16.39 -46.36
N CYS A 87 -69.69 16.19 -45.68
CA CYS A 87 -69.47 15.02 -44.85
C CYS A 87 -70.32 15.16 -43.59
N CYS A 88 -71.20 14.20 -43.35
CA CYS A 88 -72.14 14.23 -42.23
C CYS A 88 -71.79 13.23 -41.12
N LEU A 89 -70.95 12.23 -41.40
CA LEU A 89 -70.61 11.17 -40.45
C LEU A 89 -69.13 10.79 -40.50
N PHE A 90 -68.62 10.19 -39.42
CA PHE A 90 -67.28 9.61 -39.36
C PHE A 90 -67.35 8.09 -39.49
N CYS A 91 -66.68 7.51 -40.48
CA CYS A 91 -66.55 6.06 -40.60
C CYS A 91 -65.47 5.54 -39.65
N SER A 92 -65.88 4.85 -38.59
CA SER A 92 -64.95 4.28 -37.59
C SER A 92 -64.12 3.11 -38.11
N THR A 93 -64.60 2.39 -39.13
CA THR A 93 -63.85 1.33 -39.82
C THR A 93 -62.68 1.89 -40.63
N CYS A 94 -62.92 2.95 -41.39
CA CYS A 94 -61.93 3.55 -42.30
C CYS A 94 -61.19 4.77 -41.73
N GLN A 95 -61.59 5.24 -40.55
CA GLN A 95 -61.02 6.39 -39.85
C GLN A 95 -61.06 7.71 -40.65
N ASN A 96 -62.11 7.93 -41.44
CA ASN A 96 -62.29 9.12 -42.28
C ASN A 96 -63.73 9.68 -42.24
N LEU A 97 -63.90 10.94 -42.63
CA LEU A 97 -65.21 11.59 -42.76
C LEU A 97 -65.87 11.20 -44.08
N VAL A 98 -67.18 10.97 -44.07
CA VAL A 98 -67.94 10.47 -45.22
C VAL A 98 -69.22 11.29 -45.44
N CYS A 99 -69.59 11.50 -46.70
CA CYS A 99 -70.87 12.07 -47.11
C CYS A 99 -71.89 10.97 -47.43
N PRO A 100 -73.19 11.30 -47.62
CA PRO A 100 -74.23 10.32 -47.94
C PRO A 100 -73.89 9.44 -49.16
N THR A 101 -73.27 10.01 -50.20
CA THR A 101 -72.87 9.24 -51.38
C THR A 101 -71.68 8.32 -51.13
N CYS A 102 -70.73 8.68 -50.26
CA CYS A 102 -69.67 7.76 -49.82
C CYS A 102 -70.24 6.57 -49.06
N ILE A 103 -71.24 6.80 -48.20
CA ILE A 103 -71.86 5.75 -47.39
C ILE A 103 -72.50 4.69 -48.28
N SER A 104 -73.28 5.12 -49.28
CA SER A 104 -74.00 4.19 -50.16
C SER A 104 -73.11 3.45 -51.15
N LYS A 105 -72.03 4.07 -51.64
CA LYS A 105 -71.19 3.49 -52.69
C LYS A 105 -69.98 2.71 -52.19
N ALA A 106 -69.35 3.13 -51.09
CA ALA A 106 -68.02 2.64 -50.71
C ALA A 106 -67.92 2.18 -49.24
N HIS A 107 -68.83 2.62 -48.36
CA HIS A 107 -68.80 2.28 -46.94
C HIS A 107 -70.04 1.48 -46.50
N ASN A 108 -70.67 0.75 -47.42
CA ASN A 108 -71.85 -0.06 -47.11
C ASN A 108 -71.49 -1.16 -46.09
N GLY A 109 -72.22 -1.23 -44.98
CA GLY A 109 -71.95 -2.17 -43.88
C GLY A 109 -70.83 -1.75 -42.91
N HIS A 110 -70.28 -0.53 -43.02
CA HIS A 110 -69.31 -0.01 -42.04
C HIS A 110 -69.99 0.67 -40.83
N ASN A 111 -69.23 0.85 -39.75
CA ASN A 111 -69.71 1.50 -38.53
C ASN A 111 -69.46 3.02 -38.58
N PHE A 112 -70.49 3.80 -38.29
CA PHE A 112 -70.45 5.25 -38.33
C PHE A 112 -70.68 5.86 -36.94
N LEU A 113 -70.05 7.00 -36.70
CA LEU A 113 -70.23 7.84 -35.52
C LEU A 113 -70.60 9.25 -35.97
N ASP A 114 -71.31 9.97 -35.12
CA ASP A 114 -71.47 11.41 -35.31
C ASP A 114 -70.09 12.09 -35.25
N ILE A 115 -69.91 13.14 -36.05
CA ILE A 115 -68.63 13.84 -36.16
C ILE A 115 -68.24 14.46 -34.80
N THR A 116 -69.21 14.95 -34.03
CA THR A 116 -68.97 15.52 -32.69
C THR A 116 -68.52 14.46 -31.68
N ASP A 117 -69.12 13.26 -31.73
CA ASP A 117 -68.74 12.13 -30.88
C ASP A 117 -67.35 11.59 -31.25
N ALA A 118 -67.09 11.46 -32.56
CA ALA A 118 -65.78 11.04 -33.06
C ALA A 118 -64.69 12.05 -32.68
N TYR A 119 -64.98 13.35 -32.80
CA TYR A 119 -64.09 14.44 -32.38
C TYR A 119 -63.81 14.38 -30.88
N THR A 120 -64.83 14.24 -30.05
CA THR A 120 -64.69 14.19 -28.59
C THR A 120 -63.83 12.99 -28.16
N ARG A 121 -64.11 11.80 -28.69
CA ARG A 121 -63.30 10.59 -28.42
C ARG A 121 -61.86 10.71 -28.90
N LYS A 122 -61.61 11.34 -30.05
CA LYS A 122 -60.25 11.57 -30.57
C LYS A 122 -59.52 12.62 -29.74
N LYS A 123 -60.20 13.67 -29.30
CA LYS A 123 -59.67 14.71 -28.41
C LYS A 123 -59.23 14.12 -27.06
N GLU A 124 -60.08 13.34 -26.41
CA GLU A 124 -59.74 12.65 -25.15
C GLU A 124 -58.53 11.71 -25.33
N LYS A 125 -58.47 10.95 -26.43
CA LYS A 125 -57.30 10.12 -26.75
C LYS A 125 -56.02 10.96 -26.92
N ILE A 126 -56.10 12.10 -27.58
CA ILE A 126 -54.95 13.02 -27.75
C ILE A 126 -54.52 13.56 -26.38
N GLU A 127 -55.43 13.96 -25.51
CA GLU A 127 -55.13 14.45 -24.16
C GLU A 127 -54.45 13.36 -23.30
N ILE A 128 -54.92 12.12 -23.37
CA ILE A 128 -54.28 10.98 -22.69
C ILE A 128 -52.85 10.74 -23.21
N ILE A 129 -52.66 10.75 -24.53
CA ILE A 129 -51.33 10.56 -25.14
C ILE A 129 -50.40 11.71 -24.77
N GLN A 130 -50.88 12.96 -24.73
CA GLN A 130 -50.11 14.12 -24.28
C GLN A 130 -49.65 13.96 -22.83
N MET A 131 -50.56 13.56 -21.92
CA MET A 131 -50.19 13.30 -20.52
C MET A 131 -49.13 12.19 -20.39
N GLN A 132 -49.19 11.15 -21.23
CA GLN A 132 -48.18 10.09 -21.24
C GLN A 132 -46.82 10.59 -21.77
N ALA A 133 -46.84 11.44 -22.79
CA ALA A 133 -45.64 12.07 -23.34
C ALA A 133 -44.96 12.97 -22.29
N ASP A 134 -45.72 13.81 -21.60
CA ASP A 134 -45.21 14.69 -20.54
C ASP A 134 -44.55 13.90 -19.41
N LYS A 135 -45.18 12.80 -18.97
CA LYS A 135 -44.60 11.90 -17.96
C LYS A 135 -43.26 11.30 -18.42
N LYS A 136 -43.13 10.93 -19.70
CA LYS A 136 -41.87 10.41 -20.25
C LYS A 136 -40.81 11.50 -20.35
N ILE A 137 -41.18 12.71 -20.78
CA ILE A 137 -40.28 13.87 -20.84
C ILE A 137 -39.73 14.19 -19.45
N GLN A 138 -40.58 14.18 -18.41
CA GLN A 138 -40.12 14.43 -17.05
C GLN A 138 -39.08 13.39 -16.58
N LYS A 139 -39.30 12.11 -16.89
CA LYS A 139 -38.32 11.05 -16.58
C LYS A 139 -36.98 11.28 -17.28
N ILE A 140 -37.00 11.73 -18.53
CA ILE A 140 -35.77 12.06 -19.28
C ILE A 140 -35.03 13.23 -18.60
N LEU A 141 -35.74 14.28 -18.23
CA LEU A 141 -35.14 15.43 -17.53
C LEU A 141 -34.52 15.04 -16.18
N ASP A 142 -35.15 14.12 -15.45
CA ASP A 142 -34.59 13.61 -14.19
C ASP A 142 -33.34 12.75 -14.42
N MET A 143 -33.34 11.92 -15.48
CA MET A 143 -32.14 11.17 -15.90
C MET A 143 -30.98 12.09 -16.32
N GLU A 144 -31.26 13.17 -17.04
CA GLU A 144 -30.25 14.17 -17.42
C GLU A 144 -29.61 14.84 -16.21
N LYS A 145 -30.40 15.16 -15.17
CA LYS A 145 -29.88 15.71 -13.91
C LYS A 145 -28.96 14.71 -13.19
N GLU A 146 -29.33 13.44 -13.14
CA GLU A 146 -28.48 12.41 -12.53
C GLU A 146 -27.18 12.20 -13.33
N LEU A 147 -27.24 12.18 -14.65
CA LEU A 147 -26.04 12.13 -15.50
C LEU A 147 -25.10 13.29 -15.22
N GLN A 148 -25.63 14.51 -15.07
CA GLN A 148 -24.83 15.68 -14.73
C GLN A 148 -24.17 15.56 -13.34
N ARG A 149 -24.89 15.02 -12.35
CA ARG A 149 -24.31 14.75 -11.02
C ARG A 149 -23.18 13.72 -11.09
N ILE A 150 -23.38 12.62 -11.82
CA ILE A 150 -22.37 11.57 -11.99
C ILE A 150 -21.10 12.17 -12.64
N LYS A 151 -21.26 12.96 -13.70
CA LYS A 151 -20.14 13.64 -14.37
C LYS A 151 -19.34 14.51 -13.40
N THR A 152 -20.01 15.37 -12.62
CA THR A 152 -19.31 16.23 -11.64
C THR A 152 -18.62 15.44 -10.52
N SER A 153 -19.23 14.34 -10.08
CA SER A 153 -18.67 13.43 -9.08
C SER A 153 -17.40 12.74 -9.59
N GLU A 154 -17.42 12.27 -10.84
CA GLU A 154 -16.29 11.63 -11.50
C GLU A 154 -15.12 12.61 -11.70
N GLU A 155 -15.40 13.84 -12.14
CA GLU A 155 -14.41 14.92 -12.28
C GLU A 155 -13.72 15.25 -10.94
N SER A 156 -14.50 15.31 -9.86
CA SER A 156 -14.00 15.54 -8.50
C SER A 156 -13.07 14.40 -8.04
N LYS A 157 -13.46 13.14 -8.29
CA LYS A 157 -12.63 11.97 -7.98
C LYS A 157 -11.33 11.97 -8.76
N TYR A 158 -11.38 12.27 -10.06
CA TYR A 158 -10.18 12.40 -10.91
C TYR A 158 -9.21 13.45 -10.37
N ASN A 159 -9.72 14.65 -10.03
CA ASN A 159 -8.87 15.74 -9.54
C ASN A 159 -8.21 15.41 -8.19
N LYS A 160 -8.95 14.78 -7.26
CA LYS A 160 -8.40 14.32 -5.98
C LYS A 160 -7.30 13.28 -6.17
N ALA A 161 -7.53 12.29 -7.03
CA ALA A 161 -6.52 11.27 -7.35
C ALA A 161 -5.27 11.90 -7.96
N LYS A 162 -5.44 12.84 -8.90
CA LYS A 162 -4.33 13.56 -9.55
C LYS A 162 -3.51 14.38 -8.55
N GLN A 163 -4.17 15.07 -7.62
CA GLN A 163 -3.49 15.83 -6.56
C GLN A 163 -2.71 14.91 -5.63
N ALA A 164 -3.29 13.78 -5.23
CA ALA A 164 -2.63 12.79 -4.38
C ALA A 164 -1.40 12.18 -5.06
N ILE A 165 -1.48 11.84 -6.35
CA ILE A 165 -0.34 11.40 -7.16
C ILE A 165 0.77 12.47 -7.18
N SER A 166 0.39 13.75 -7.34
CA SER A 166 1.36 14.85 -7.33
C SER A 166 2.05 15.01 -5.98
N LEU A 167 1.31 14.93 -4.87
CA LEU A 167 1.87 14.98 -3.52
C LEU A 167 2.80 13.79 -3.26
N HIS A 168 2.40 12.60 -3.69
CA HIS A 168 3.23 11.40 -3.57
C HIS A 168 4.53 11.50 -4.35
N LYS A 169 4.47 12.01 -5.59
CA LYS A 169 5.66 12.28 -6.41
C LYS A 169 6.65 13.19 -5.67
N VAL A 170 6.16 14.25 -5.02
CA VAL A 170 7.02 15.16 -4.23
C VAL A 170 7.59 14.44 -3.02
N SER A 171 6.78 13.73 -2.24
CA SER A 171 7.22 12.98 -1.05
C SER A 171 8.30 11.94 -1.39
N LEU A 172 8.11 11.16 -2.45
CA LEU A 172 9.11 10.19 -2.92
C LEU A 172 10.41 10.89 -3.32
N LYS A 173 10.32 12.01 -4.06
CA LYS A 173 11.50 12.77 -4.45
C LYS A 173 12.24 13.27 -3.20
N THR A 174 11.53 13.85 -2.24
CA THR A 174 12.14 14.31 -0.97
C THR A 174 12.76 13.17 -0.19
N SER A 175 12.14 11.99 -0.15
CA SER A 175 12.71 10.82 0.54
C SER A 175 13.97 10.29 -0.17
N ILE A 176 14.01 10.33 -1.49
CA ILE A 176 15.20 9.98 -2.29
C ILE A 176 16.31 10.99 -2.01
N ASP A 177 15.99 12.29 -2.07
CA ASP A 177 16.94 13.37 -1.84
C ASP A 177 17.52 13.28 -0.40
N LEU A 178 16.66 13.09 0.62
CA LEU A 178 17.09 12.92 2.02
C LEU A 178 17.98 11.69 2.21
N HIS A 179 17.69 10.58 1.53
CA HIS A 179 18.51 9.38 1.60
C HIS A 179 19.87 9.61 0.93
N ALA A 180 19.91 10.32 -0.19
CA ALA A 180 21.17 10.71 -0.84
C ALA A 180 22.01 11.61 0.07
N ASP A 181 21.42 12.65 0.67
CA ASP A 181 22.10 13.55 1.61
C ASP A 181 22.67 12.81 2.82
N LEU A 182 21.92 11.84 3.36
CA LEU A 182 22.39 11.00 4.46
C LEU A 182 23.61 10.16 4.06
N LEU A 183 23.57 9.54 2.88
CA LEU A 183 24.67 8.72 2.37
C LEU A 183 25.93 9.57 2.12
N GLU A 184 25.77 10.77 1.59
CA GLU A 184 26.86 11.73 1.40
C GLU A 184 27.47 12.14 2.75
N THR A 185 26.63 12.43 3.73
CA THR A 185 27.08 12.75 5.11
C THR A 185 27.88 11.60 5.72
N GLN A 186 27.43 10.36 5.53
CA GLN A 186 28.14 9.17 6.02
C GLN A 186 29.49 8.96 5.34
N LEU A 187 29.59 9.23 4.03
CA LEU A 187 30.87 9.21 3.32
C LEU A 187 31.84 10.26 3.89
N GLU A 188 31.35 11.46 4.19
CA GLU A 188 32.13 12.54 4.80
C GLU A 188 32.64 12.15 6.20
N GLU A 189 31.78 11.58 7.04
CA GLU A 189 32.14 11.13 8.40
C GLU A 189 33.18 10.00 8.38
N ASN A 190 33.00 9.01 7.51
CA ASN A 190 33.96 7.92 7.34
C ASN A 190 35.31 8.44 6.85
N ARG A 191 35.30 9.34 5.87
CA ARG A 191 36.51 10.02 5.39
C ARG A 191 37.23 10.75 6.52
N ASN A 192 36.49 11.50 7.35
CA ASN A 192 37.06 12.25 8.47
C ASN A 192 37.62 11.34 9.57
N SER A 193 36.96 10.21 9.85
CA SER A 193 37.45 9.22 10.81
C SER A 193 38.76 8.58 10.36
N ILE A 194 38.82 8.16 9.09
CA ILE A 194 40.03 7.59 8.48
C ILE A 194 41.17 8.63 8.50
N GLN A 195 40.87 9.88 8.17
CA GLN A 195 41.85 10.96 8.17
C GLN A 195 42.46 11.18 9.57
N LYS A 196 41.65 11.19 10.63
CA LYS A 196 42.13 11.29 12.02
C LYS A 196 42.97 10.09 12.44
N ALA A 197 42.60 8.88 12.03
CA ALA A 197 43.37 7.67 12.31
C ALA A 197 44.77 7.73 11.66
N ILE A 198 44.83 8.19 10.41
CA ILE A 198 46.10 8.42 9.70
C ILE A 198 46.96 9.46 10.42
N GLU A 199 46.38 10.59 10.83
CA GLU A 199 47.11 11.65 11.56
C GLU A 199 47.67 11.15 12.90
N THR A 200 46.90 10.34 13.63
CA THR A 200 47.31 9.77 14.91
C THR A 200 48.50 8.82 14.74
N GLU A 201 48.47 7.97 13.71
CA GLU A 201 49.57 7.06 13.41
C GLU A 201 50.81 7.76 12.84
N GLN A 202 50.62 8.82 12.05
CA GLN A 202 51.72 9.68 11.62
C GLN A 202 52.42 10.33 12.82
N ALA A 203 51.67 10.80 13.82
CA ALA A 203 52.24 11.33 15.05
C ALA A 203 53.01 10.24 15.83
N ARG A 204 52.43 9.05 15.99
CA ARG A 204 53.06 7.91 16.68
C ARG A 204 54.38 7.50 16.03
N THR A 205 54.38 7.34 14.70
CA THR A 205 55.58 6.94 13.93
C THR A 205 56.66 8.02 13.98
N THR A 206 56.29 9.30 14.01
CA THR A 206 57.24 10.41 14.18
C THR A 206 57.95 10.35 15.53
N VAL A 207 57.21 10.15 16.63
CA VAL A 207 57.79 10.02 17.98
C VAL A 207 58.72 8.81 18.07
N ILE A 208 58.33 7.67 17.52
CA ILE A 208 59.17 6.46 17.48
C ILE A 208 60.47 6.73 16.71
N LYS A 209 60.37 7.36 15.53
CA LYS A 209 61.52 7.71 14.70
C LYS A 209 62.48 8.64 15.44
N GLU A 210 61.98 9.65 16.15
CA GLU A 210 62.80 10.57 16.95
C GLU A 210 63.50 9.85 18.11
N LYS A 211 62.81 8.97 18.84
CA LYS A 211 63.40 8.18 19.93
C LYS A 211 64.54 7.29 19.44
N ILE A 212 64.34 6.57 18.33
CA ILE A 212 65.38 5.72 17.72
C ILE A 212 66.57 6.58 17.29
N CYS A 213 66.33 7.73 16.66
CA CYS A 213 67.37 8.65 16.22
C CYS A 213 68.21 9.16 17.41
N HIS A 214 67.54 9.56 18.49
CA HIS A 214 68.19 10.04 19.71
C HIS A 214 69.08 8.96 20.35
N GLN A 215 68.57 7.73 20.52
CA GLN A 215 69.34 6.63 21.10
C GLN A 215 70.53 6.23 20.22
N LYS A 216 70.37 6.25 18.90
CA LYS A 216 71.45 6.03 17.94
C LYS A 216 72.57 7.07 18.09
N LEU A 217 72.22 8.34 18.21
CA LEU A 217 73.17 9.44 18.43
C LEU A 217 73.93 9.29 19.76
N LEU A 218 73.22 8.97 20.85
CA LEU A 218 73.82 8.73 22.16
C LEU A 218 74.81 7.56 22.14
N CYS A 219 74.48 6.44 21.50
CA CYS A 219 75.38 5.30 21.35
C CYS A 219 76.63 5.65 20.55
N THR A 220 76.46 6.36 19.42
CA THR A 220 77.58 6.82 18.58
C THR A 220 78.53 7.72 19.36
N ARG A 221 77.99 8.61 20.20
CA ARG A 221 78.78 9.48 21.06
C ARG A 221 79.50 8.70 22.17
N ASN A 222 78.83 7.74 22.80
CA ASN A 222 79.45 6.90 23.83
C ASN A 222 80.63 6.08 23.27
N ILE A 223 80.55 5.60 22.03
CA ILE A 223 81.66 4.88 21.37
C ILE A 223 82.84 5.81 21.06
N THR A 224 82.57 7.05 20.66
CA THR A 224 83.61 7.99 20.21
C THR A 224 84.26 8.78 21.34
N GLU A 225 83.55 9.04 22.44
CA GLU A 225 83.98 9.97 23.50
C GLU A 225 84.17 9.33 24.89
N SER A 226 83.68 8.10 25.14
CA SER A 226 83.73 7.49 26.49
C SER A 226 84.98 6.63 26.72
N GLN A 227 85.64 6.82 27.87
CA GLN A 227 86.73 5.94 28.34
C GLN A 227 86.22 4.74 29.18
N SER A 228 84.90 4.62 29.37
CA SER A 228 84.28 3.55 30.16
C SER A 228 83.53 2.58 29.25
N LEU A 229 84.00 1.32 29.22
CA LEU A 229 83.38 0.21 28.50
C LEU A 229 81.94 -0.06 29.00
N GLU A 230 81.67 0.10 30.29
CA GLU A 230 80.32 -0.08 30.84
C GLU A 230 79.30 0.90 30.25
N LYS A 231 79.69 2.15 29.99
CA LYS A 231 78.79 3.14 29.36
C LYS A 231 78.52 2.82 27.89
N VAL A 232 79.48 2.21 27.20
CA VAL A 232 79.33 1.76 25.82
C VAL A 232 78.37 0.57 25.76
N PHE A 233 78.59 -0.46 26.60
CA PHE A 233 77.72 -1.64 26.64
C PHE A 233 76.30 -1.31 27.07
N ARG A 234 76.10 -0.47 28.10
CA ARG A 234 74.76 -0.02 28.48
C ARG A 234 74.05 0.76 27.38
N GLY A 235 74.78 1.56 26.60
CA GLY A 235 74.22 2.25 25.44
C GLY A 235 73.76 1.26 24.36
N MET A 236 74.61 0.26 24.06
CA MET A 236 74.27 -0.81 23.11
C MET A 236 73.02 -1.58 23.54
N ASP A 237 72.95 -2.02 24.81
CA ASP A 237 71.79 -2.74 25.34
C ASP A 237 70.51 -1.90 25.24
N GLN A 238 70.59 -0.58 25.49
CA GLN A 238 69.43 0.31 25.39
C GLN A 238 68.94 0.51 23.95
N LEU A 239 69.87 0.64 23.00
CA LEU A 239 69.51 0.75 21.58
C LEU A 239 68.94 -0.56 21.05
N GLU A 240 69.54 -1.70 21.42
CA GLU A 240 69.08 -3.03 21.02
C GLU A 240 67.67 -3.31 21.57
N ASN A 241 67.41 -3.00 22.84
CA ASN A 241 66.07 -3.08 23.42
C ASN A 241 65.07 -2.14 22.74
N THR A 242 65.48 -0.96 22.29
CA THR A 242 64.59 -0.02 21.58
C THR A 242 64.26 -0.49 20.16
N ILE A 243 65.18 -1.21 19.50
CA ILE A 243 64.98 -1.79 18.17
C ILE A 243 64.16 -3.09 18.24
N GLN A 244 64.34 -3.87 19.30
CA GLN A 244 63.64 -5.14 19.53
C GLN A 244 62.22 -4.98 20.12
N GLN A 245 61.80 -3.77 20.51
CA GLN A 245 60.38 -3.53 20.77
C GLN A 245 59.60 -3.78 19.48
N ASP A 246 58.68 -4.76 19.52
CA ASP A 246 57.86 -5.14 18.37
C ASP A 246 57.12 -3.92 17.79
N PHE A 247 57.59 -3.43 16.65
CA PHE A 247 56.84 -2.49 15.83
C PHE A 247 55.84 -3.28 15.00
N GLU A 248 54.65 -3.49 15.56
CA GLU A 248 53.50 -4.00 14.80
C GLU A 248 53.33 -3.15 13.53
N PRO A 249 53.49 -3.72 12.31
CA PRO A 249 53.26 -2.98 11.09
C PRO A 249 51.81 -2.50 11.06
N PHE A 250 51.60 -1.26 10.62
CA PHE A 250 50.25 -0.70 10.54
C PHE A 250 49.40 -1.55 9.60
N ASN A 251 48.53 -2.37 10.18
CA ASN A 251 47.73 -3.37 9.47
C ASN A 251 46.27 -2.92 9.42
N MET A 252 46.01 -1.73 8.86
CA MET A 252 44.65 -1.37 8.45
C MET A 252 44.33 -2.12 7.16
N LYS A 253 43.51 -3.16 7.25
CA LYS A 253 42.85 -3.71 6.08
C LYS A 253 41.92 -2.63 5.54
N PHE A 254 42.33 -1.96 4.47
CA PHE A 254 41.40 -1.15 3.68
C PHE A 254 40.39 -2.13 3.08
N GLU A 255 39.19 -2.20 3.67
CA GLU A 255 38.05 -2.75 2.96
C GLU A 255 37.93 -1.92 1.68
N SER A 256 38.02 -2.59 0.54
CA SER A 256 37.73 -2.00 -0.76
C SER A 256 36.48 -1.16 -0.64
N THR A 257 36.57 0.12 -1.03
CA THR A 257 35.48 1.10 -1.08
C THR A 257 34.13 0.39 -1.24
N PRO A 258 33.16 0.61 -0.34
CA PRO A 258 31.89 -0.10 -0.38
C PRO A 258 31.32 0.05 -1.78
N VAL A 259 31.32 -1.05 -2.54
CA VAL A 259 30.65 -1.09 -3.84
C VAL A 259 29.19 -0.95 -3.51
N PHE A 260 28.66 0.23 -3.81
CA PHE A 260 27.29 0.62 -3.50
C PHE A 260 26.32 -0.38 -4.13
N PHE A 261 25.52 -1.04 -3.28
CA PHE A 261 24.37 -1.82 -3.71
C PHE A 261 23.12 -1.03 -3.35
N PRO A 262 22.40 -0.45 -4.31
CA PRO A 262 21.10 0.13 -4.02
C PRO A 262 20.21 -0.99 -3.47
N ARG A 263 19.67 -0.83 -2.26
CA ARG A 263 18.45 -1.55 -1.87
C ARG A 263 17.47 -1.29 -2.99
N ARG A 264 17.11 -2.33 -3.74
CA ARG A 264 16.08 -2.23 -4.77
C ARG A 264 14.85 -1.62 -4.09
N ILE A 265 14.37 -0.52 -4.65
CA ILE A 265 13.04 0.01 -4.37
C ILE A 265 12.07 -1.08 -4.81
N ILE A 266 11.69 -1.95 -3.88
CA ILE A 266 10.74 -3.03 -4.12
C ILE A 266 9.36 -2.42 -4.00
N SER A 267 8.58 -2.59 -5.07
CA SER A 267 7.14 -2.38 -5.22
C SER A 267 6.43 -1.88 -3.95
N ILE A 268 6.26 -0.56 -3.88
CA ILE A 268 5.44 0.18 -2.91
C ILE A 268 3.93 -0.12 -3.12
N GLY A 269 3.56 -1.18 -3.86
CA GLY A 269 2.16 -1.52 -4.10
C GLY A 269 1.38 -1.78 -2.80
N ALA A 270 1.99 -2.45 -1.82
CA ALA A 270 1.35 -2.78 -0.54
C ALA A 270 1.29 -1.59 0.44
N LEU A 271 2.21 -0.63 0.33
CA LEU A 271 2.30 0.53 1.23
C LEU A 271 1.45 1.71 0.75
N LEU A 272 1.26 1.84 -0.56
CA LEU A 272 0.39 2.83 -1.18
C LEU A 272 -1.04 2.67 -0.67
N GLU A 273 -1.53 1.44 -0.71
CA GLU A 273 -2.87 1.10 -0.25
C GLU A 273 -3.10 1.55 1.21
N TYR A 274 -2.26 1.13 2.17
CA TYR A 274 -2.45 1.47 3.57
C TYR A 274 -2.36 2.98 3.87
N THR A 275 -1.46 3.71 3.21
CA THR A 275 -1.32 5.17 3.40
C THR A 275 -2.48 5.96 2.78
N PHE A 276 -3.10 5.49 1.69
CA PHE A 276 -4.30 6.12 1.13
C PHE A 276 -5.54 6.00 2.06
N ALA A 277 -5.65 4.92 2.83
CA ALA A 277 -6.79 4.66 3.71
C ALA A 277 -6.83 5.58 4.95
N ASN A 278 -5.67 5.87 5.57
CA ASN A 278 -5.61 6.79 6.71
C ASN A 278 -5.95 8.24 6.34
N VAL A 279 -5.91 8.60 5.05
CA VAL A 279 -6.31 9.93 4.55
C VAL A 279 -7.77 9.95 4.09
N ALA A 280 -8.40 8.78 3.87
CA ALA A 280 -9.73 8.63 3.28
C ALA A 280 -10.71 7.90 4.20
N ASN A 281 -11.06 8.50 5.34
CA ASN A 281 -12.17 8.13 6.24
C ASN A 281 -12.09 6.79 7.00
N GLU A 282 -12.56 6.82 8.26
CA GLU A 282 -12.63 5.74 9.25
C GLU A 282 -13.61 4.58 8.92
N GLN A 283 -14.01 4.36 7.67
CA GLN A 283 -15.05 3.37 7.31
C GLN A 283 -14.62 2.23 6.36
N GLU A 284 -13.38 2.21 5.87
CA GLU A 284 -12.90 1.13 4.99
C GLU A 284 -12.14 0.03 5.76
N SER A 285 -12.51 -1.23 5.52
CA SER A 285 -11.86 -2.38 6.17
C SER A 285 -10.67 -2.88 5.35
N PHE A 286 -9.48 -2.88 5.97
CA PHE A 286 -8.23 -3.33 5.39
C PHE A 286 -8.11 -4.87 5.51
N LYS A 287 -8.09 -5.59 4.37
CA LYS A 287 -7.94 -7.05 4.36
C LYS A 287 -6.69 -7.46 3.62
N ILE A 288 -5.75 -8.09 4.33
CA ILE A 288 -4.62 -8.78 3.71
C ILE A 288 -5.09 -10.16 3.25
N LYS A 289 -4.89 -10.45 1.97
CA LYS A 289 -5.12 -11.76 1.38
C LYS A 289 -3.77 -12.43 1.09
N LEU A 290 -3.61 -13.63 1.61
CA LEU A 290 -2.47 -14.50 1.28
C LEU A 290 -2.84 -15.37 0.08
N GLU A 291 -1.92 -15.47 -0.86
CA GLU A 291 -1.97 -16.46 -1.93
C GLU A 291 -0.75 -17.37 -1.79
N ILE A 292 -0.97 -18.68 -1.65
CA ILE A 292 0.12 -19.65 -1.62
C ILE A 292 0.57 -19.86 -3.06
N ASN A 293 1.80 -19.46 -3.35
CA ASN A 293 2.39 -19.68 -4.67
C ASN A 293 2.93 -21.10 -4.77
N ARG A 294 3.73 -21.51 -3.77
CA ARG A 294 4.40 -22.81 -3.74
C ARG A 294 4.52 -23.33 -2.32
N LYS A 295 4.54 -24.66 -2.19
CA LYS A 295 4.72 -25.40 -0.95
C LYS A 295 5.85 -26.39 -1.14
N PHE A 296 6.75 -26.44 -0.16
CA PHE A 296 7.92 -27.29 -0.20
C PHE A 296 8.04 -28.11 1.09
N GLU A 297 8.39 -29.38 0.96
CA GLU A 297 8.83 -30.20 2.09
C GLU A 297 10.35 -30.07 2.25
N THR A 298 10.79 -29.87 3.48
CA THR A 298 12.21 -29.76 3.81
C THR A 298 12.71 -31.04 4.48
N SER A 299 14.03 -31.22 4.57
CA SER A 299 14.59 -32.34 5.35
C SER A 299 14.63 -32.07 6.86
N LEU A 300 14.38 -30.81 7.27
CA LEU A 300 14.25 -30.41 8.66
C LEU A 300 12.86 -30.75 9.20
N LYS A 301 12.72 -30.90 10.52
CA LYS A 301 11.41 -31.14 11.15
C LYS A 301 10.78 -29.84 11.61
N HIS A 302 11.59 -28.98 12.22
CA HIS A 302 11.16 -27.70 12.76
C HIS A 302 11.98 -26.57 12.15
N ILE A 303 11.38 -25.80 11.24
CA ILE A 303 12.03 -24.61 10.68
C ILE A 303 11.94 -23.49 11.72
N HIS A 304 12.97 -23.37 12.56
CA HIS A 304 12.99 -22.44 13.70
C HIS A 304 13.24 -21.00 13.27
N ASN A 305 14.22 -20.78 12.38
CA ASN A 305 14.48 -19.50 11.75
C ASN A 305 14.59 -19.69 10.24
N LEU A 306 14.34 -18.60 9.50
CA LEU A 306 14.62 -18.53 8.09
C LEU A 306 15.23 -17.17 7.75
N HIS A 307 16.25 -17.18 6.90
CA HIS A 307 16.84 -15.97 6.33
C HIS A 307 16.96 -16.13 4.82
N ILE A 308 16.58 -15.10 4.07
CA ILE A 308 16.61 -15.11 2.61
C ILE A 308 17.74 -14.18 2.17
N GLY A 309 18.80 -14.77 1.64
CA GLY A 309 19.97 -14.07 1.13
C GLY A 309 19.80 -13.61 -0.33
N LYS A 310 20.91 -13.18 -0.93
CA LYS A 310 20.96 -12.83 -2.36
C LYS A 310 20.74 -14.09 -3.23
N ASP A 311 20.33 -13.87 -4.48
CA ASP A 311 20.13 -14.93 -5.48
C ASP A 311 19.12 -16.03 -5.10
N ALA A 312 18.12 -15.69 -4.28
CA ALA A 312 17.08 -16.61 -3.79
C ALA A 312 17.62 -17.80 -2.97
N ILE A 313 18.80 -17.65 -2.39
CA ILE A 313 19.36 -18.58 -1.40
C ILE A 313 18.62 -18.41 -0.09
N ILE A 314 18.18 -19.51 0.50
CA ILE A 314 17.45 -19.52 1.76
C ILE A 314 18.27 -20.31 2.78
N TRP A 315 18.46 -19.72 3.95
CA TRP A 315 19.04 -20.38 5.11
C TRP A 315 17.92 -20.74 6.07
N ILE A 316 17.86 -22.01 6.46
CA ILE A 316 16.90 -22.52 7.44
C ILE A 316 17.64 -23.30 8.52
N ASN A 317 17.14 -23.28 9.75
CA ASN A 317 17.67 -24.14 10.81
C ASN A 317 16.60 -24.87 11.60
N ASP A 318 17.03 -25.96 12.19
CA ASP A 318 16.28 -26.77 13.14
C ASP A 318 17.06 -26.82 14.44
N ARG A 319 16.50 -26.20 15.47
CA ARG A 319 17.10 -26.12 16.81
C ARG A 319 17.16 -27.48 17.50
N ILE A 320 16.19 -28.36 17.23
CA ILE A 320 16.11 -29.68 17.84
C ILE A 320 17.14 -30.62 17.20
N LEU A 321 17.25 -30.56 15.87
CA LEU A 321 18.25 -31.35 15.14
C LEU A 321 19.66 -30.74 15.17
N LYS A 322 19.81 -29.52 15.73
CA LYS A 322 21.07 -28.74 15.72
C LYS A 322 21.67 -28.67 14.31
N LYS A 323 20.81 -28.38 13.34
CA LYS A 323 21.14 -28.47 11.91
C LYS A 323 20.74 -27.20 11.19
N VAL A 324 21.61 -26.79 10.27
CA VAL A 324 21.45 -25.58 9.45
C VAL A 324 21.64 -25.98 8.01
N GLN A 325 20.74 -25.52 7.14
CA GLN A 325 20.78 -25.85 5.72
C GLN A 325 20.73 -24.60 4.88
N LYS A 326 21.61 -24.57 3.88
CA LYS A 326 21.56 -23.65 2.75
C LYS A 326 20.79 -24.32 1.64
N ILE A 327 19.68 -23.73 1.23
CA ILE A 327 18.78 -24.31 0.24
C ILE A 327 18.47 -23.32 -0.89
N VAL A 328 18.09 -23.87 -2.04
CA VAL A 328 17.48 -23.13 -3.14
C VAL A 328 16.18 -23.82 -3.54
N LEU A 329 15.19 -23.02 -3.92
CA LEU A 329 13.90 -23.53 -4.35
C LEU A 329 13.90 -23.76 -5.85
N LYS A 330 13.73 -25.01 -6.26
CA LYS A 330 13.45 -25.39 -7.65
C LYS A 330 11.94 -25.40 -7.90
N GLU A 331 11.51 -25.78 -9.09
CA GLU A 331 10.08 -25.76 -9.44
C GLU A 331 9.22 -26.56 -8.44
N ASN A 332 9.63 -27.79 -8.12
CA ASN A 332 8.82 -28.73 -7.32
C ASN A 332 9.51 -29.29 -6.06
N HIS A 333 10.74 -28.89 -5.75
CA HIS A 333 11.46 -29.42 -4.59
C HIS A 333 12.48 -28.41 -4.04
N VAL A 334 12.96 -28.70 -2.83
CA VAL A 334 14.07 -28.00 -2.19
C VAL A 334 15.38 -28.67 -2.58
N GLU A 335 16.29 -27.93 -3.19
CA GLU A 335 17.67 -28.38 -3.40
C GLU A 335 18.51 -27.92 -2.21
N ILE A 336 19.17 -28.86 -1.54
CA ILE A 336 20.10 -28.57 -0.44
C ILE A 336 21.48 -28.35 -1.04
N ILE A 337 21.98 -27.12 -0.95
CA ILE A 337 23.33 -26.76 -1.39
C ILE A 337 24.35 -27.26 -0.37
N SER A 338 24.08 -27.04 0.91
CA SER A 338 24.95 -27.46 2.01
C SER A 338 24.17 -27.63 3.30
N SER A 339 24.68 -28.48 4.19
CA SER A 339 24.10 -28.77 5.51
C SER A 339 25.21 -28.82 6.53
N PHE A 340 24.98 -28.20 7.68
CA PHE A 340 25.94 -28.06 8.76
C PHE A 340 25.29 -28.48 10.10
N ASP A 341 26.01 -29.28 10.89
CA ASP A 341 25.59 -29.66 12.24
C ASP A 341 26.15 -28.64 13.23
N ILE A 342 25.35 -27.58 13.49
CA ILE A 342 25.72 -26.45 14.34
C ILE A 342 24.55 -26.14 15.27
N ASP A 343 24.85 -25.99 16.56
CA ASP A 343 23.89 -25.52 17.56
C ASP A 343 23.69 -23.99 17.42
N ILE A 344 22.58 -23.60 16.77
CA ILE A 344 22.24 -22.21 16.47
C ILE A 344 20.89 -21.84 17.06
N ASN A 345 20.81 -20.67 17.68
CA ASN A 345 19.57 -20.13 18.20
C ASN A 345 18.90 -19.14 17.23
N ALA A 346 19.67 -18.27 16.57
CA ALA A 346 19.17 -17.36 15.54
C ALA A 346 20.12 -17.23 14.35
N ILE A 347 19.53 -16.85 13.21
CA ILE A 347 20.20 -16.62 11.95
C ILE A 347 19.79 -15.24 11.41
N GLY A 348 20.76 -14.44 10.98
CA GLY A 348 20.58 -13.23 10.19
C GLY A 348 21.65 -13.14 9.10
N GLY A 349 21.38 -12.46 7.99
CA GLY A 349 22.38 -12.22 6.95
C GLY A 349 22.91 -10.79 6.95
N THR A 350 24.18 -10.63 6.59
CA THR A 350 24.84 -9.34 6.46
C THR A 350 24.82 -8.84 5.01
N ILE A 351 25.04 -7.53 4.83
CA ILE A 351 25.15 -6.87 3.51
C ILE A 351 26.31 -7.43 2.66
N TYR A 352 27.30 -8.05 3.30
CA TYR A 352 28.52 -8.61 2.69
C TYR A 352 28.41 -10.08 2.29
N ASN A 353 27.20 -10.64 2.27
CA ASN A 353 26.97 -12.06 2.00
C ASN A 353 27.59 -13.00 3.06
N ASP A 354 27.85 -12.53 4.28
CA ASP A 354 28.18 -13.42 5.40
C ASP A 354 26.91 -13.71 6.23
N LEU A 355 26.77 -14.93 6.71
CA LEU A 355 25.68 -15.34 7.59
C LEU A 355 26.10 -15.11 9.04
N LEU A 356 25.40 -14.25 9.75
CA LEU A 356 25.61 -14.03 11.18
C LEU A 356 24.67 -14.94 11.97
N ILE A 357 25.26 -15.72 12.87
CA ILE A 357 24.52 -16.69 13.66
C ILE A 357 24.87 -16.55 15.14
N THR A 358 23.92 -16.91 16.00
CA THR A 358 24.15 -17.01 17.45
C THR A 358 24.36 -18.47 17.82
N SER A 359 25.55 -18.81 18.30
CA SER A 359 25.91 -20.17 18.70
C SER A 359 26.24 -20.26 20.19
N GLY A 360 25.72 -21.30 20.85
CA GLY A 360 25.97 -21.53 22.29
C GLY A 360 25.55 -20.38 23.20
N LEU A 361 24.60 -19.54 22.76
CA LEU A 361 24.07 -18.34 23.44
C LEU A 361 25.09 -17.20 23.69
N THR A 362 26.39 -17.46 23.59
CA THR A 362 27.46 -16.55 24.04
C THR A 362 28.38 -16.11 22.91
N TYR A 363 28.16 -16.60 21.68
CA TYR A 363 28.97 -16.24 20.53
C TYR A 363 28.12 -15.78 19.36
N LEU A 364 28.63 -14.75 18.68
CA LEU A 364 28.28 -14.41 17.31
C LEU A 364 29.32 -15.02 16.38
N LEU A 365 28.87 -15.82 15.41
CA LEU A 365 29.74 -16.35 14.38
C LEU A 365 29.34 -15.72 13.05
N PHE A 366 30.34 -15.25 12.31
CA PHE A 366 30.20 -14.84 10.92
C PHE A 366 30.65 -16.02 10.07
N LEU A 367 29.69 -16.69 9.44
CA LEU A 367 29.96 -17.78 8.51
C LEU A 367 30.11 -17.22 7.10
N ASN A 368 31.14 -17.70 6.41
CA ASN A 368 31.28 -17.49 4.98
C ASN A 368 30.19 -18.29 4.24
N GLU A 369 29.38 -17.62 3.41
CA GLU A 369 28.25 -18.25 2.74
C GLU A 369 28.64 -19.32 1.70
N LYS A 370 29.87 -19.30 1.19
CA LYS A 370 30.38 -20.28 0.21
C LYS A 370 30.98 -21.51 0.88
N THR A 371 31.68 -21.34 2.00
CA THR A 371 32.43 -22.44 2.65
C THR A 371 31.78 -22.96 3.92
N GLY A 372 30.88 -22.20 4.55
CA GLY A 372 30.29 -22.53 5.85
C GLY A 372 31.29 -22.52 7.00
N GLN A 373 32.52 -22.05 6.77
CA GLN A 373 33.54 -21.93 7.81
C GLN A 373 33.42 -20.60 8.55
N ASP A 374 33.80 -20.62 9.83
CA ASP A 374 33.89 -19.43 10.68
C ASP A 374 34.92 -18.45 10.11
N ARG A 375 34.46 -17.29 9.67
CA ARG A 375 35.32 -16.17 9.26
C ARG A 375 35.80 -15.38 10.48
N SER A 376 34.89 -15.15 11.43
CA SER A 376 35.18 -14.43 12.68
C SER A 376 34.19 -14.82 13.76
N LYS A 377 34.66 -14.87 15.00
CA LYS A 377 33.90 -15.24 16.20
C LYS A 377 34.02 -14.13 17.23
N TYR A 378 32.88 -13.60 17.67
CA TYR A 378 32.82 -12.57 18.71
C TYR A 378 32.18 -13.16 19.95
N ASN A 379 32.87 -13.04 21.09
CA ASN A 379 32.33 -13.40 22.38
C ASN A 379 31.44 -12.26 22.89
N ILE A 380 30.17 -12.55 23.12
CA ILE A 380 29.18 -11.61 23.64
C ILE A 380 28.88 -11.84 25.13
N ALA A 381 29.62 -12.74 25.79
CA ALA A 381 29.57 -12.89 27.23
C ALA A 381 29.84 -11.53 27.93
N PRO A 382 29.14 -11.20 29.03
CA PRO A 382 28.30 -12.10 29.81
C PRO A 382 26.87 -12.27 29.28
N LEU A 383 26.46 -11.69 28.14
CA LEU A 383 25.08 -11.81 27.65
C LEU A 383 24.83 -13.17 27.00
N LEU A 384 23.70 -13.77 27.35
CA LEU A 384 23.08 -14.87 26.62
C LEU A 384 22.12 -14.29 25.59
N THR A 385 22.47 -14.40 24.32
CA THR A 385 21.68 -13.92 23.20
C THR A 385 21.02 -15.08 22.47
N LEU A 386 19.71 -14.94 22.27
CA LEU A 386 18.94 -15.86 21.45
C LEU A 386 18.68 -15.32 20.05
N VAL A 387 18.87 -14.01 19.81
CA VAL A 387 18.40 -13.36 18.57
C VAL A 387 19.29 -12.24 18.06
N VAL A 388 19.27 -12.09 16.75
CA VAL A 388 20.00 -11.05 16.02
C VAL A 388 19.11 -10.49 14.91
N CYS A 389 19.11 -9.17 14.73
CA CYS A 389 18.53 -8.49 13.59
C CYS A 389 19.62 -7.64 12.94
N ILE A 390 19.69 -7.70 11.61
CA ILE A 390 20.72 -7.02 10.84
C ILE A 390 20.03 -6.06 9.90
N THR A 391 20.43 -4.80 9.96
CA THR A 391 20.06 -3.77 9.01
C THR A 391 21.29 -3.41 8.17
N ASP A 392 21.11 -2.51 7.21
CA ASP A 392 22.21 -2.09 6.35
C ASP A 392 23.32 -1.39 7.13
N GLN A 393 23.00 -0.76 8.27
CA GLN A 393 23.94 0.04 9.05
C GLN A 393 24.30 -0.56 10.41
N TYR A 394 23.39 -1.33 10.99
CA TYR A 394 23.49 -1.77 12.37
C TYR A 394 23.14 -3.23 12.54
N VAL A 395 23.71 -3.80 13.58
CA VAL A 395 23.29 -5.09 14.10
C VAL A 395 22.67 -4.84 15.47
N PHE A 396 21.50 -5.42 15.66
CA PHE A 396 20.77 -5.40 16.92
C PHE A 396 20.79 -6.79 17.52
N ILE A 397 21.12 -6.86 18.79
CA ILE A 397 21.11 -8.08 19.57
C ILE A 397 20.25 -7.87 20.79
N ALA A 398 19.35 -8.80 21.05
CA ALA A 398 18.63 -8.86 22.32
C ALA A 398 19.21 -10.00 23.16
N GLY A 399 19.59 -9.69 24.40
CA GLY A 399 20.27 -10.64 25.28
C GLY A 399 19.95 -10.41 26.75
N MET A 400 20.25 -11.43 27.57
CA MET A 400 20.03 -11.42 29.01
C MET A 400 21.20 -12.04 29.76
N SER A 401 21.41 -11.61 31.00
CA SER A 401 22.41 -12.20 31.89
C SER A 401 22.06 -13.68 32.21
N PRO A 402 23.04 -14.57 32.39
CA PRO A 402 22.82 -15.97 32.79
C PRO A 402 22.10 -16.10 34.14
N THR A 403 22.17 -15.06 34.97
CA THR A 403 21.49 -14.98 36.26
C THR A 403 19.98 -14.73 36.15
N VAL A 404 19.46 -14.46 34.94
CA VAL A 404 18.02 -14.31 34.70
C VAL A 404 17.38 -15.70 34.58
N THR A 405 16.74 -16.16 35.65
CA THR A 405 15.98 -17.42 35.67
C THR A 405 14.47 -17.21 35.72
N ASN A 406 14.01 -16.07 36.23
CA ASN A 406 12.61 -15.67 36.32
C ASN A 406 12.45 -14.14 36.04
N PRO A 407 11.21 -13.63 35.83
CA PRO A 407 10.96 -12.20 35.64
C PRO A 407 11.56 -11.31 36.73
N SER A 408 11.47 -11.74 38.00
CA SER A 408 11.90 -11.01 39.19
C SER A 408 13.41 -11.04 39.45
N SER A 409 14.20 -11.72 38.61
CA SER A 409 15.65 -11.87 38.82
C SER A 409 16.37 -10.52 38.66
N ALA A 410 17.42 -10.25 39.44
CA ALA A 410 18.21 -9.00 39.34
C ALA A 410 19.17 -8.94 38.12
N GLY A 411 18.99 -9.82 37.13
CA GLY A 411 19.87 -9.92 35.96
C GLY A 411 19.58 -8.89 34.87
N ARG A 412 20.65 -8.48 34.18
CA ARG A 412 20.62 -7.54 33.05
C ARG A 412 19.81 -8.08 31.87
N ARG A 413 18.92 -7.28 31.27
CA ARG A 413 18.28 -7.57 29.97
C ARG A 413 18.44 -6.36 29.09
N VAL A 414 18.95 -6.54 27.89
CA VAL A 414 19.36 -5.42 27.06
C VAL A 414 19.19 -5.75 25.58
N VAL A 415 18.82 -4.71 24.83
CA VAL A 415 19.05 -4.69 23.39
C VAL A 415 20.27 -3.83 23.11
N VAL A 416 21.27 -4.39 22.46
CA VAL A 416 22.51 -3.71 22.09
C VAL A 416 22.47 -3.41 20.60
N LYS A 417 22.72 -2.16 20.23
CA LYS A 417 22.91 -1.69 18.86
C LYS A 417 24.40 -1.44 18.65
N PHE A 418 25.00 -2.12 17.68
CA PHE A 418 26.37 -1.90 17.25
C PHE A 418 26.45 -1.69 15.74
N ASN A 419 27.50 -1.02 15.27
CA ASN A 419 27.79 -0.94 13.84
C ASN A 419 28.45 -2.25 13.36
N HIS A 420 28.62 -2.42 12.05
CA HIS A 420 29.27 -3.62 11.49
C HIS A 420 30.72 -3.83 11.94
N GLU A 421 31.37 -2.78 12.48
CA GLU A 421 32.71 -2.83 13.08
C GLU A 421 32.70 -3.29 14.56
N ALA A 422 31.56 -3.79 15.05
CA ALA A 422 31.36 -4.24 16.43
C ALA A 422 31.56 -3.15 17.51
N THR A 423 31.48 -1.87 17.12
CA THR A 423 31.48 -0.75 18.08
C THR A 423 30.05 -0.55 18.60
N ILE A 424 29.89 -0.65 19.92
CA ILE A 424 28.61 -0.39 20.59
C ILE A 424 28.23 1.07 20.38
N ARG A 425 27.02 1.28 19.87
CA ARG A 425 26.44 2.62 19.64
C ARG A 425 25.41 2.96 20.70
N LYS A 426 24.63 1.98 21.16
CA LYS A 426 23.57 2.22 22.14
C LYS A 426 23.09 0.93 22.81
N ASP A 427 22.77 1.04 24.09
CA ASP A 427 22.12 0.00 24.89
C ASP A 427 20.71 0.46 25.27
N TYR A 428 19.72 -0.39 25.06
CA TYR A 428 18.35 -0.20 25.50
C TYR A 428 18.08 -1.19 26.62
N GLU A 429 18.00 -0.70 27.85
CA GLU A 429 17.85 -1.55 29.05
C GLU A 429 16.72 -1.06 29.95
N LEU A 430 16.64 0.25 30.17
CA LEU A 430 15.69 0.88 31.09
C LEU A 430 14.78 1.88 30.36
N ASP A 431 13.56 2.01 30.86
CA ASP A 431 12.62 3.06 30.46
C ASP A 431 12.98 4.42 31.07
N GLU A 432 12.18 5.45 30.77
CA GLU A 432 12.37 6.81 31.30
C GLU A 432 12.23 6.90 32.84
N ASN A 433 11.68 5.86 33.49
CA ASN A 433 11.51 5.75 34.94
C ASN A 433 12.51 4.80 35.60
N ASN A 434 13.59 4.41 34.89
CA ASN A 434 14.59 3.43 35.34
C ASN A 434 14.04 2.01 35.60
N LYS A 435 12.93 1.63 34.96
CA LYS A 435 12.39 0.26 35.00
C LYS A 435 12.93 -0.57 33.83
N PRO A 436 13.17 -1.88 34.01
CA PRO A 436 13.59 -2.75 32.90
C PRO A 436 12.58 -2.71 31.74
N LEU A 437 13.07 -2.49 30.52
CA LEU A 437 12.25 -2.49 29.31
C LEU A 437 11.73 -3.88 28.93
N PHE A 438 12.47 -4.92 29.34
CA PHE A 438 12.24 -6.29 28.90
C PHE A 438 12.33 -7.26 30.07
N ILE A 439 11.64 -8.38 29.93
CA ILE A 439 11.70 -9.49 30.88
C ILE A 439 12.46 -10.67 30.24
N TYR A 440 12.00 -11.14 29.07
CA TYR A 440 12.57 -12.23 28.26
C TYR A 440 12.62 -11.90 26.77
N PRO A 441 13.54 -11.00 26.34
CA PRO A 441 13.71 -10.71 24.92
C PRO A 441 14.17 -11.96 24.14
N ARG A 442 13.35 -12.41 23.20
CA ARG A 442 13.57 -13.62 22.37
C ARG A 442 13.30 -13.44 20.87
N GLY A 443 13.01 -12.23 20.44
CA GLY A 443 12.87 -11.86 19.04
C GLY A 443 13.15 -10.40 18.87
N ILE A 444 13.74 -10.04 17.74
CA ILE A 444 14.00 -8.64 17.42
C ILE A 444 13.90 -8.42 15.92
N THR A 445 13.24 -7.34 15.53
CA THR A 445 13.31 -6.82 14.17
C THR A 445 13.36 -5.30 14.20
N CYS A 446 13.78 -4.69 13.10
CA CYS A 446 13.89 -3.25 12.97
C CYS A 446 13.28 -2.82 11.63
N THR A 447 12.59 -1.68 11.61
CA THR A 447 12.08 -1.07 10.37
C THR A 447 13.10 -0.10 9.78
N SER A 448 12.85 0.39 8.57
CA SER A 448 13.72 1.37 7.91
C SER A 448 13.81 2.71 8.66
N ASN A 449 12.75 3.06 9.42
CA ASN A 449 12.71 4.21 10.32
C ASN A 449 13.46 4.00 11.64
N GLU A 450 14.15 2.87 11.80
CA GLU A 450 14.82 2.45 13.03
C GLU A 450 13.88 2.31 14.24
N ASN A 451 12.60 1.99 14.01
CA ASN A 451 11.74 1.51 15.09
C ASN A 451 12.12 0.05 15.38
N ILE A 452 12.42 -0.22 16.65
CA ILE A 452 12.92 -1.49 17.14
C ILE A 452 11.76 -2.24 17.78
N PHE A 453 11.47 -3.42 17.25
CA PHE A 453 10.42 -4.30 17.74
C PHE A 453 11.07 -5.46 18.45
N VAL A 454 10.85 -5.55 19.77
CA VAL A 454 11.41 -6.59 20.61
C VAL A 454 10.28 -7.51 21.04
N MET A 455 10.35 -8.77 20.61
CA MET A 455 9.47 -9.83 21.09
C MET A 455 9.94 -10.26 22.47
N ASP A 456 9.20 -9.81 23.48
CA ASP A 456 9.38 -10.19 24.86
C ASP A 456 8.47 -11.40 25.14
N TRP A 457 9.08 -12.58 25.25
CA TRP A 457 8.34 -13.85 25.18
C TRP A 457 7.45 -14.09 26.41
N LEU A 458 7.75 -13.42 27.52
CA LEU A 458 7.07 -13.68 28.78
C LEU A 458 7.00 -12.44 29.66
N THR A 459 5.78 -12.00 29.98
CA THR A 459 5.47 -11.03 31.02
C THR A 459 5.30 -11.71 32.38
N GLU A 460 5.13 -10.92 33.44
CA GLU A 460 4.79 -11.43 34.78
C GLU A 460 3.50 -12.26 34.77
N ASP A 461 2.56 -11.92 33.89
CA ASP A 461 1.27 -12.61 33.72
C ASP A 461 1.36 -13.87 32.86
N ASN A 462 2.58 -14.33 32.52
CA ASN A 462 2.80 -15.46 31.61
C ASN A 462 2.16 -15.26 30.21
N GLU A 463 2.16 -14.02 29.71
CA GLU A 463 1.74 -13.67 28.34
C GLU A 463 2.92 -13.12 27.55
N GLY A 464 2.93 -13.26 26.23
CA GLY A 464 3.93 -12.60 25.38
C GLY A 464 3.55 -11.15 25.11
N GLN A 465 4.54 -10.32 24.79
CA GLN A 465 4.30 -8.96 24.30
C GLN A 465 5.37 -8.55 23.29
N ILE A 466 5.05 -7.56 22.46
CA ILE A 466 6.03 -6.87 21.63
C ILE A 466 6.22 -5.47 22.19
N VAL A 467 7.46 -5.15 22.56
CA VAL A 467 7.87 -3.81 22.99
C VAL A 467 8.35 -3.07 21.76
N VAL A 468 7.74 -1.94 21.44
CA VAL A 468 8.10 -1.11 20.28
C VAL A 468 8.82 0.13 20.76
N LEU A 469 10.08 0.27 20.37
CA LEU A 469 10.92 1.41 20.69
C LEU A 469 11.16 2.25 19.43
N GLY A 470 11.17 3.57 19.57
CA GLY A 470 11.70 4.43 18.51
C GLY A 470 13.23 4.39 18.46
N LYS A 471 13.82 5.00 17.43
CA LYS A 471 15.29 5.10 17.26
C LYS A 471 16.04 5.64 18.50
N GLU A 472 15.36 6.47 19.28
CA GLU A 472 15.92 7.06 20.50
C GLU A 472 15.84 6.16 21.73
N GLY A 473 15.19 5.01 21.63
CA GLY A 473 14.98 4.07 22.74
C GLY A 473 13.75 4.36 23.58
N LYS A 474 12.95 5.38 23.22
CA LYS A 474 11.68 5.66 23.87
C LYS A 474 10.63 4.64 23.43
N ILE A 475 9.83 4.19 24.39
CA ILE A 475 8.68 3.31 24.10
C ILE A 475 7.66 4.08 23.28
N ILE A 476 7.31 3.53 22.11
CA ILE A 476 6.20 3.98 21.28
C ILE A 476 4.91 3.30 21.77
N THR A 477 4.94 1.97 21.86
CA THR A 477 3.76 1.20 22.27
C THR A 477 4.13 -0.21 22.72
N TYR A 478 3.12 -0.93 23.23
CA TYR A 478 3.15 -2.35 23.52
C TYR A 478 2.07 -3.07 22.72
N TYR A 479 2.41 -4.21 22.11
CA TYR A 479 1.43 -5.08 21.48
C TYR A 479 1.31 -6.40 22.26
N LYS A 480 0.10 -6.70 22.77
CA LYS A 480 -0.19 -7.86 23.63
C LYS A 480 -1.07 -8.91 22.95
N GLY A 481 -1.00 -9.00 21.61
CA GLY A 481 -1.87 -9.90 20.85
C GLY A 481 -3.22 -9.29 20.49
N ASN A 482 -4.06 -10.08 19.81
CA ASN A 482 -5.39 -9.67 19.38
C ASN A 482 -6.44 -10.33 20.29
N PRO A 483 -7.27 -9.57 21.03
CA PRO A 483 -8.33 -10.13 21.88
C PRO A 483 -9.36 -11.00 21.15
N SER A 484 -9.50 -10.87 19.83
CA SER A 484 -10.37 -11.76 19.03
C SER A 484 -9.76 -13.12 18.72
N VAL A 485 -8.46 -13.30 18.97
CA VAL A 485 -7.70 -14.53 18.69
C VAL A 485 -7.19 -15.14 19.99
N ASN A 486 -6.69 -14.30 20.89
CA ASN A 486 -6.02 -14.71 22.11
C ASN A 486 -7.00 -14.62 23.30
N SER A 487 -6.99 -15.65 24.15
CA SER A 487 -7.77 -15.74 25.39
C SER A 487 -6.87 -16.17 26.55
N PRO A 488 -7.33 -16.15 27.80
CA PRO A 488 -6.58 -16.72 28.91
C PRO A 488 -6.23 -18.21 28.74
N GLU A 489 -7.05 -19.00 28.02
CA GLU A 489 -6.72 -20.40 27.71
C GLU A 489 -5.71 -20.53 26.56
N ASN A 490 -5.69 -19.56 25.66
CA ASN A 490 -4.83 -19.49 24.48
C ASN A 490 -4.10 -18.13 24.42
N PRO A 491 -3.17 -17.88 25.35
CA PRO A 491 -2.54 -16.57 25.47
C PRO A 491 -1.70 -16.25 24.24
N PHE A 492 -1.46 -14.96 24.01
CA PHE A 492 -0.56 -14.52 22.95
C PHE A 492 0.86 -14.99 23.25
N LYS A 493 1.37 -15.92 22.42
CA LYS A 493 2.69 -16.53 22.60
C LYS A 493 3.45 -16.46 21.27
N PRO A 494 3.98 -15.27 20.93
CA PRO A 494 4.68 -15.09 19.67
C PRO A 494 5.94 -15.94 19.63
N THR A 495 6.20 -16.56 18.47
CA THR A 495 7.34 -17.45 18.25
C THR A 495 8.43 -16.82 17.40
N TYR A 496 8.08 -15.88 16.54
CA TYR A 496 9.01 -15.19 15.65
C TYR A 496 8.47 -13.83 15.23
N ILE A 497 9.39 -12.93 14.86
CA ILE A 497 9.08 -11.58 14.40
C ILE A 497 10.01 -11.19 13.25
N ALA A 498 9.47 -10.59 12.19
CA ALA A 498 10.26 -10.04 11.09
C ALA A 498 9.59 -8.80 10.48
N SER A 499 10.40 -7.82 10.06
CA SER A 499 9.94 -6.69 9.26
C SER A 499 9.97 -7.04 7.78
N SER A 500 8.96 -6.58 7.07
CA SER A 500 8.90 -6.63 5.61
C SER A 500 9.72 -5.50 4.99
N PRO A 501 10.04 -5.56 3.68
CA PRO A 501 10.70 -4.47 2.96
C PRO A 501 9.91 -3.15 2.95
N VAL A 502 8.65 -3.18 3.38
CA VAL A 502 7.73 -2.04 3.44
C VAL A 502 7.35 -1.71 4.90
N ASP A 503 8.21 -2.04 5.86
CA ASP A 503 8.07 -1.69 7.29
C ASP A 503 6.79 -2.17 8.00
N LEU A 504 6.03 -3.08 7.38
CA LEU A 504 5.05 -3.89 8.10
C LEU A 504 5.79 -4.96 8.91
N VAL A 505 5.33 -5.19 10.14
CA VAL A 505 5.94 -6.16 11.05
C VAL A 505 5.03 -7.38 11.17
N PHE A 506 5.59 -8.55 10.88
CA PHE A 506 4.89 -9.82 10.90
C PHE A 506 5.34 -10.64 12.10
N ILE A 507 4.36 -11.15 12.85
CA ILE A 507 4.60 -11.94 14.06
C ILE A 507 3.86 -13.26 13.94
N THR A 508 4.58 -14.36 14.10
CA THR A 508 3.96 -15.68 14.14
C THR A 508 3.54 -16.02 15.56
N ASP A 509 2.29 -16.44 15.73
CA ASP A 509 1.78 -17.08 16.93
C ASP A 509 1.43 -18.54 16.58
N MET A 510 2.44 -19.40 16.71
CA MET A 510 2.43 -20.77 16.20
C MET A 510 1.30 -21.62 16.79
N LEU A 511 1.08 -21.51 18.10
CA LEU A 511 0.07 -22.31 18.80
C LEU A 511 -1.34 -21.84 18.45
N ASN A 512 -1.52 -20.53 18.26
CA ASN A 512 -2.79 -19.94 17.84
C ASN A 512 -2.98 -19.94 16.31
N GLN A 513 -2.09 -20.59 15.54
CA GLN A 513 -2.17 -20.71 14.08
C GLN A 513 -2.40 -19.36 13.38
N THR A 514 -1.74 -18.32 13.88
CA THR A 514 -2.02 -16.94 13.48
C THR A 514 -0.76 -16.19 13.11
N LEU A 515 -0.86 -15.37 12.07
CA LEU A 515 0.14 -14.39 11.69
C LEU A 515 -0.43 -12.99 11.96
N HIS A 516 0.14 -12.27 12.93
CA HIS A 516 -0.25 -10.91 13.25
C HIS A 516 0.55 -9.94 12.37
N VAL A 517 -0.10 -8.89 11.88
CA VAL A 517 0.53 -7.87 11.04
C VAL A 517 0.35 -6.51 11.69
N LEU A 518 1.47 -5.89 12.06
CA LEU A 518 1.52 -4.59 12.70
C LEU A 518 2.02 -3.51 11.73
N SER A 519 1.61 -2.28 12.01
CA SER A 519 2.20 -1.07 11.43
C SER A 519 3.60 -0.80 12.00
N ASN A 520 4.31 0.14 11.36
CA ASN A 520 5.61 0.64 11.82
C ASN A 520 5.58 1.22 13.25
N ASP A 521 4.41 1.63 13.75
CA ASP A 521 4.25 2.18 15.09
C ASP A 521 3.67 1.15 16.09
N GLY A 522 3.54 -0.12 15.68
CA GLY A 522 3.15 -1.22 16.57
C GLY A 522 1.66 -1.48 16.70
N HIS A 523 0.81 -0.73 15.99
CA HIS A 523 -0.63 -0.98 15.99
C HIS A 523 -1.01 -2.15 15.09
N LEU A 524 -1.92 -3.01 15.56
CA LEU A 524 -2.46 -4.14 14.81
C LEU A 524 -3.22 -3.65 13.58
N LEU A 525 -2.79 -4.08 12.40
CA LEU A 525 -3.50 -3.84 11.15
C LEU A 525 -4.48 -4.96 10.87
N THR A 526 -4.01 -6.19 11.00
CA THR A 526 -4.82 -7.38 10.79
C THR A 526 -4.15 -8.61 11.40
N HIS A 527 -4.89 -9.70 11.42
CA HIS A 527 -4.38 -11.02 11.77
C HIS A 527 -4.85 -12.02 10.72
N ILE A 528 -4.02 -13.00 10.44
CA ILE A 528 -4.28 -14.00 9.41
C ILE A 528 -4.29 -15.37 10.07
N ASN A 529 -5.45 -16.03 10.07
CA ASN A 529 -5.56 -17.42 10.47
C ASN A 529 -4.94 -18.30 9.38
N THR A 530 -3.74 -18.83 9.66
CA THR A 530 -2.92 -19.58 8.70
C THR A 530 -3.51 -20.96 8.40
N SER A 531 -4.25 -21.55 9.34
CA SER A 531 -4.92 -22.84 9.15
C SER A 531 -5.95 -22.83 8.02
N LYS A 532 -6.58 -21.67 7.74
CA LYS A 532 -7.49 -21.50 6.59
C LYS A 532 -6.80 -21.68 5.23
N TYR A 533 -5.49 -21.55 5.20
CA TYR A 533 -4.65 -21.75 4.01
C TYR A 533 -3.90 -23.09 4.06
N GLY A 534 -4.18 -23.95 5.04
CA GLY A 534 -3.47 -25.22 5.23
C GLY A 534 -2.04 -25.06 5.80
N ILE A 535 -1.69 -23.86 6.27
CA ILE A 535 -0.41 -23.57 6.91
C ILE A 535 -0.58 -23.82 8.41
N LEU A 536 -0.03 -24.94 8.87
CA LEU A 536 -0.09 -25.36 10.27
C LEU A 536 1.25 -25.11 10.96
N TYR A 537 1.18 -24.65 12.20
CA TYR A 537 2.31 -24.33 13.08
C TYR A 537 3.31 -23.36 12.41
N PRO A 538 2.88 -22.13 12.03
CA PRO A 538 3.78 -21.14 11.48
C PRO A 538 4.83 -20.76 12.53
N ALA A 539 6.06 -21.21 12.35
CA ALA A 539 7.12 -21.09 13.34
C ALA A 539 7.96 -19.82 13.13
N CYS A 540 8.26 -19.49 11.87
CA CYS A 540 9.01 -18.30 11.48
C CYS A 540 8.56 -17.74 10.13
N VAL A 541 8.95 -16.49 9.86
CA VAL A 541 8.67 -15.78 8.62
C VAL A 541 9.90 -15.04 8.12
N GLY A 542 9.95 -14.79 6.81
CA GLY A 542 10.95 -13.90 6.24
C GLY A 542 10.56 -13.44 4.85
N PHE A 543 11.24 -12.41 4.38
CA PHE A 543 10.91 -11.75 3.13
C PHE A 543 12.05 -11.82 2.14
N SER A 544 11.70 -12.09 0.88
CA SER A 544 12.66 -11.88 -0.20
C SER A 544 12.82 -10.40 -0.50
N ALA A 545 13.93 -10.06 -1.15
CA ALA A 545 14.11 -8.76 -1.80
C ALA A 545 13.15 -8.52 -3.00
N SER A 546 12.07 -9.27 -3.16
CA SER A 546 10.98 -8.95 -4.10
C SER A 546 9.63 -8.75 -3.39
N GLY A 547 9.60 -8.79 -2.05
CA GLY A 547 8.37 -8.67 -1.28
C GLY A 547 7.59 -9.97 -1.10
N LYS A 548 8.06 -11.11 -1.64
CA LYS A 548 7.45 -12.41 -1.35
C LYS A 548 7.67 -12.82 0.11
N LEU A 549 6.62 -13.32 0.74
CA LEU A 549 6.63 -13.84 2.10
C LEU A 549 6.96 -15.32 2.08
N PHE A 550 7.84 -15.74 2.97
CA PHE A 550 8.10 -17.14 3.26
C PHE A 550 7.66 -17.45 4.68
N VAL A 551 6.98 -18.57 4.87
CA VAL A 551 6.55 -19.07 6.18
C VAL A 551 7.17 -20.45 6.39
N GLY A 552 8.03 -20.56 7.40
CA GLY A 552 8.59 -21.82 7.85
C GLY A 552 7.70 -22.43 8.94
N CYS A 553 7.36 -23.70 8.80
CA CYS A 553 6.50 -24.41 9.74
C CYS A 553 7.27 -25.39 10.62
N ALA A 554 6.77 -25.58 11.84
CA ALA A 554 7.15 -26.68 12.71
C ALA A 554 6.30 -27.92 12.43
N SER A 555 6.88 -29.12 12.57
CA SER A 555 6.09 -30.36 12.61
C SER A 555 5.30 -30.46 13.91
N SER A 556 4.15 -31.13 13.88
CA SER A 556 3.41 -31.44 15.10
C SER A 556 4.23 -32.39 15.99
N SER A 557 4.28 -32.15 17.30
CA SER A 557 4.96 -33.04 18.26
C SER A 557 4.33 -34.44 18.32
N ALA A 558 3.11 -34.59 17.81
CA ALA A 558 2.37 -35.84 17.76
C ALA A 558 2.79 -36.78 16.62
N ASN A 559 3.48 -36.28 15.58
CA ASN A 559 3.86 -37.10 14.43
C ASN A 559 5.35 -36.97 14.10
N ILE A 560 6.13 -37.91 14.62
CA ILE A 560 7.61 -37.96 14.51
C ILE A 560 8.09 -38.04 13.04
N ALA A 561 7.22 -38.49 12.11
CA ALA A 561 7.51 -38.62 10.70
C ALA A 561 7.20 -37.36 9.87
N GLU A 562 6.51 -36.36 10.43
CA GLU A 562 6.15 -35.16 9.68
C GLU A 562 7.37 -34.24 9.48
N LYS A 563 7.62 -33.86 8.23
CA LYS A 563 8.70 -32.94 7.84
C LYS A 563 8.24 -31.49 7.94
N GLY A 564 9.18 -30.60 8.25
CA GLY A 564 8.99 -29.16 8.24
C GLY A 564 8.66 -28.69 6.83
N LYS A 565 7.65 -27.82 6.72
CA LYS A 565 7.15 -27.28 5.45
C LYS A 565 7.56 -25.83 5.31
N LEU A 566 7.97 -25.44 4.10
CA LEU A 566 8.25 -24.06 3.74
C LEU A 566 7.23 -23.62 2.69
N TYR A 567 6.54 -22.51 2.97
CA TYR A 567 5.56 -21.91 2.06
C TYR A 567 6.13 -20.64 1.47
N GLU A 568 5.98 -20.46 0.16
CA GLU A 568 6.19 -19.19 -0.53
C GLU A 568 4.83 -18.59 -0.86
N LEU A 569 4.62 -17.35 -0.43
CA LEU A 569 3.35 -16.66 -0.55
C LEU A 569 3.51 -15.28 -1.19
N THR A 570 2.44 -14.88 -1.89
CA THR A 570 2.22 -13.50 -2.28
C THR A 570 1.26 -12.85 -1.30
N ILE A 571 1.62 -11.65 -0.84
CA ILE A 571 0.74 -10.80 -0.04
C ILE A 571 0.06 -9.83 -0.98
N SER A 572 -1.27 -9.83 -1.00
CA SER A 572 -2.08 -8.82 -1.68
C SER A 572 -2.96 -8.09 -0.66
N CYS A 573 -3.10 -6.79 -0.81
CA CYS A 573 -4.02 -6.00 -0.01
C CYS A 573 -5.33 -5.83 -0.81
N GLN A 574 -6.47 -5.93 -0.14
CA GLN A 574 -7.79 -5.75 -0.75
C GLN A 574 -8.63 -4.80 0.10
N TYR A 575 -9.17 -3.77 -0.52
CA TYR A 575 -10.16 -2.87 0.08
C TYR A 575 -11.54 -3.47 -0.03
N ILE A 576 -12.20 -3.63 1.11
CA ILE A 576 -13.64 -3.90 1.14
C ILE A 576 -14.32 -2.60 1.55
N ARG A 577 -14.95 -1.93 0.57
CA ARG A 577 -15.98 -0.92 0.85
C ARG A 577 -17.13 -1.61 1.56
N LYS A 578 -17.45 -1.16 2.78
CA LYS A 578 -18.68 -1.56 3.46
C LYS A 578 -19.89 -0.99 2.74
#